data_AF-A0A9X5UGX9-F1
#
_entry.id   AF-A0A9X5UGX9-F1
#
_cell.length_a   1.000
_cell.length_b   1.000
_cell.length_c   1.000
_cell.angle_alpha   90.00
_cell.angle_beta   90.00
_cell.angle_gamma   90.00
#
_symmetry.space_group_name_H-M   'P 1'
#
loop_
_entity.id
_entity.type
_entity.pdbx_description
1 polymer ?
#
loop_
_entity_poly.entity_id
_entity_poly.type
_entity_poly.pdbx_seq_one_letter_code
_entity_poly.pdbx_strand_id
1 'polypeptide(L)'
;MRRGGSLYAKILSGELPSLLPDLRGDPRTSRVPVVGELDLGSYAATPVTDSEGRVYGMLGCLGRQPCLSLRQSDGGFLRLLASFLTEFVIDLRRLWDARTAVWRQIRDLLDQGGPRMFFQPVVELATGRTVGVEALARFAGVSQGPQDLFAAAAGVGLGLELETAAIRNALRVLPDMPPDVILAVNASPATVSDGLIDIIVGSGMPQRVAVEITEHDYIGDDQALLLATEVLRGHGTHIAVDDVGSCYSGLEQLLQLRPEVIKMDYFITHDIHRDPARRAVAAGLTKIAAEIGGRVVAEGIESSAELDAVVEAGITYGQGNLLGLPTADLDEACLGNRLPAAMATGGQAHGVAVLHGPRL
;
A
#
# COMPACT_ATOMS: atom_id res chain seq x y z
N MET A 1 -0.53 39.19 -3.75
CA MET A 1 0.61 39.53 -4.64
C MET A 1 0.14 40.61 -5.62
N ARG A 2 0.80 41.77 -5.68
CA ARG A 2 0.31 42.99 -6.37
C ARG A 2 0.20 42.79 -7.90
N ARG A 3 -0.96 43.13 -8.47
CA ARG A 3 -1.25 43.21 -9.92
C ARG A 3 -0.59 44.46 -10.58
N GLY A 4 0.73 44.62 -10.42
CA GLY A 4 1.55 45.50 -11.24
C GLY A 4 2.25 44.65 -12.29
N GLY A 5 1.75 44.68 -13.54
CA GLY A 5 2.02 43.69 -14.58
C GLY A 5 3.48 43.30 -14.73
N SER A 6 3.77 42.01 -14.53
CA SER A 6 5.08 41.42 -14.80
C SER A 6 5.46 41.63 -16.27
N LEU A 7 6.76 41.71 -16.56
CA LEU A 7 7.29 41.77 -17.93
C LEU A 7 6.64 40.69 -18.81
N TYR A 8 6.48 39.49 -18.25
CA TYR A 8 5.85 38.34 -18.90
C TYR A 8 4.35 38.53 -19.17
N ALA A 9 3.59 39.12 -18.26
CA ALA A 9 2.16 39.42 -18.50
C ALA A 9 1.98 40.39 -19.66
N LYS A 10 2.87 41.39 -19.78
CA LYS A 10 2.87 42.34 -20.88
C LYS A 10 3.23 41.69 -22.22
N ILE A 11 4.18 40.75 -22.23
CA ILE A 11 4.50 39.94 -23.42
C ILE A 11 3.31 39.08 -23.83
N LEU A 12 2.65 38.40 -22.88
CA LEU A 12 1.48 37.56 -23.15
C LEU A 12 0.28 38.34 -23.68
N SER A 13 0.09 39.59 -23.22
CA SER A 13 -0.96 40.49 -23.72
C SER A 13 -0.64 41.15 -25.08
N GLY A 14 0.57 40.96 -25.62
CA GLY A 14 1.02 41.61 -26.86
C GLY A 14 1.49 43.06 -26.70
N GLU A 15 1.47 43.62 -25.48
CA GLU A 15 1.98 44.97 -25.18
C GLU A 15 3.50 45.11 -25.36
N LEU A 16 4.23 44.00 -25.22
CA LEU A 16 5.68 43.93 -25.43
C LEU A 16 6.03 42.87 -26.49
N PRO A 17 7.06 43.11 -27.32
CA PRO A 17 7.53 42.13 -28.30
C PRO A 17 8.10 40.88 -27.60
N SER A 18 8.27 39.78 -28.32
CA SER A 18 8.94 38.58 -27.78
C SER A 18 10.44 38.75 -27.58
N LEU A 19 11.05 39.80 -28.14
CA LEU A 19 12.48 40.05 -28.06
C LEU A 19 12.75 41.55 -27.98
N LEU A 20 13.65 41.93 -27.07
CA LEU A 20 13.99 43.32 -26.84
C LEU A 20 15.49 43.43 -26.50
N PRO A 21 16.32 43.97 -27.43
CA PRO A 21 17.77 44.05 -27.28
C PRO A 21 18.26 45.00 -26.19
N ASP A 22 17.47 46.03 -25.86
CA ASP A 22 17.78 47.03 -24.83
C ASP A 22 16.53 47.42 -24.02
N LEU A 23 16.36 46.75 -22.88
CA LEU A 23 15.26 46.97 -21.93
C LEU A 23 15.26 48.35 -21.28
N ARG A 24 16.44 48.95 -21.11
CA ARG A 24 16.61 50.23 -20.38
C ARG A 24 16.40 51.41 -21.32
N GLY A 25 16.75 51.24 -22.59
CA GLY A 25 16.50 52.20 -23.65
C GLY A 25 15.05 52.23 -24.16
N ASP A 26 14.26 51.17 -23.96
CA ASP A 26 12.88 51.12 -24.47
C ASP A 26 11.87 51.81 -23.53
N PRO A 27 11.09 52.79 -24.03
CA PRO A 27 10.11 53.53 -23.22
C PRO A 27 9.03 52.66 -22.56
N ARG A 28 8.75 51.46 -23.11
CA ARG A 28 7.72 50.53 -22.60
C ARG A 28 8.23 49.71 -21.41
N THR A 29 9.54 49.50 -21.29
CA THR A 29 10.15 48.64 -20.26
C THR A 29 11.03 49.37 -19.26
N SER A 30 11.59 50.53 -19.63
CA SER A 30 12.48 51.35 -18.78
C SER A 30 11.89 51.75 -17.42
N ARG A 31 10.55 51.80 -17.31
CA ARG A 31 9.82 52.15 -16.08
C ARG A 31 9.25 50.94 -15.33
N VAL A 32 9.49 49.72 -15.82
CA VAL A 32 9.01 48.50 -15.18
C VAL A 32 9.95 48.16 -14.01
N PRO A 33 9.46 48.08 -12.75
CA PRO A 33 10.30 47.92 -11.56
C PRO A 33 11.29 46.75 -11.64
N VAL A 34 10.84 45.60 -12.15
CA VAL A 34 11.67 44.38 -12.27
C VAL A 34 12.90 44.56 -13.16
N VAL A 35 12.86 45.49 -14.13
CA VAL A 35 13.99 45.77 -15.03
C VAL A 35 15.13 46.44 -14.27
N GLY A 36 14.80 47.37 -13.36
CA GLY A 36 15.79 48.03 -12.50
C GLY A 36 16.23 47.14 -11.33
N GLU A 37 15.29 46.45 -10.68
CA GLU A 37 15.56 45.60 -9.51
C GLU A 37 16.47 44.41 -9.84
N LEU A 38 16.31 43.80 -11.01
CA LEU A 38 17.11 42.65 -11.45
C LEU A 38 18.25 43.02 -12.42
N ASP A 39 18.50 44.32 -12.62
CA ASP A 39 19.54 44.84 -13.52
C ASP A 39 19.44 44.24 -14.94
N LEU A 40 18.23 44.21 -15.52
CA LEU A 40 18.01 43.60 -16.83
C LEU A 40 18.37 44.57 -17.97
N GLY A 41 19.12 44.08 -18.96
CA GLY A 41 19.59 44.82 -20.13
C GLY A 41 18.96 44.34 -21.44
N SER A 42 18.67 43.05 -21.60
CA SER A 42 17.96 42.51 -22.77
C SER A 42 17.07 41.34 -22.40
N TYR A 43 16.07 41.02 -23.22
CA TYR A 43 15.39 39.73 -23.14
C TYR A 43 15.01 39.15 -24.50
N ALA A 44 14.83 37.85 -24.52
CA ALA A 44 14.06 37.15 -25.52
C ALA A 44 13.20 36.10 -24.81
N ALA A 45 11.90 36.11 -25.04
CA ALA A 45 10.95 35.22 -24.38
C ALA A 45 9.82 34.81 -25.32
N THR A 46 9.33 33.59 -25.14
CA THR A 46 8.21 33.02 -25.90
C THR A 46 7.30 32.25 -24.95
N PRO A 47 5.98 32.24 -25.19
CA PRO A 47 5.09 31.37 -24.45
C PRO A 47 5.42 29.90 -24.75
N VAL A 48 5.28 29.06 -23.73
CA VAL A 48 5.17 27.60 -23.86
C VAL A 48 3.69 27.29 -23.69
N THR A 49 3.09 26.69 -24.72
CA THR A 49 1.67 26.33 -24.73
C THR A 49 1.50 24.82 -24.65
N ASP A 50 0.32 24.37 -24.24
CA ASP A 50 -0.10 22.97 -24.41
C ASP A 50 -0.61 22.71 -25.84
N SER A 51 -1.05 21.46 -26.10
CA SER A 51 -1.60 21.03 -27.40
C SER A 51 -2.91 21.75 -27.79
N GLU A 52 -3.61 22.37 -26.84
CA GLU A 52 -4.82 23.15 -27.07
C GLU A 52 -4.53 24.64 -27.26
N GLY A 53 -3.25 25.04 -27.23
CA GLY A 53 -2.82 26.43 -27.36
C GLY A 53 -2.97 27.26 -26.08
N ARG A 54 -3.26 26.64 -24.93
CA ARG A 54 -3.31 27.34 -23.64
C ARG A 54 -1.90 27.56 -23.13
N VAL A 55 -1.63 28.77 -22.60
CA VAL A 55 -0.30 29.13 -22.08
C VAL A 55 -0.05 28.40 -20.76
N TYR A 56 0.98 27.54 -20.73
CA TYR A 56 1.48 26.91 -19.51
C TYR A 56 2.46 27.83 -18.77
N GLY A 57 3.32 28.53 -19.51
CA GLY A 57 4.34 29.40 -18.95
C GLY A 57 5.12 30.16 -20.01
N MET A 58 6.24 30.76 -19.62
CA MET A 58 7.13 31.52 -20.50
C MET A 58 8.54 30.92 -20.47
N LEU A 59 9.09 30.63 -21.65
CA LEU A 59 10.52 30.37 -21.81
C LEU A 59 11.19 31.71 -22.10
N GLY A 60 12.11 32.14 -21.25
CA GLY A 60 12.79 33.43 -21.40
C GLY A 60 14.28 33.37 -21.11
N CYS A 61 15.06 33.99 -21.98
CA CYS A 61 16.47 34.32 -21.75
C CYS A 61 16.55 35.79 -21.35
N LEU A 62 17.17 36.05 -20.19
CA LEU A 62 17.38 37.38 -19.65
C LEU A 62 18.87 37.70 -19.65
N GLY A 63 19.24 38.86 -20.20
CA GLY A 63 20.60 39.39 -20.17
C GLY A 63 20.67 40.59 -19.25
N ARG A 64 21.76 40.74 -18.47
CA ARG A 64 21.98 41.93 -17.64
C ARG A 64 22.48 43.14 -18.43
N GLN A 65 23.09 42.90 -19.59
CA GLN A 65 23.59 43.95 -20.49
C GLN A 65 22.69 44.03 -21.73
N PRO A 66 22.55 45.21 -22.36
CA PRO A 66 21.97 45.31 -23.69
C PRO A 66 22.72 44.43 -24.68
N CYS A 67 21.99 43.71 -25.53
CA CYS A 67 22.56 42.80 -26.52
C CYS A 67 22.04 43.20 -27.90
N LEU A 68 22.65 44.24 -28.48
CA LEU A 68 22.23 44.82 -29.77
C LEU A 68 22.38 43.86 -30.97
N SER A 69 23.10 42.76 -30.78
CA SER A 69 23.21 41.68 -31.76
C SER A 69 22.02 40.71 -31.78
N LEU A 70 21.07 40.82 -30.84
CA LEU A 70 19.84 40.02 -30.84
C LEU A 70 19.01 40.28 -32.11
N ARG A 71 18.67 39.19 -32.80
CA ARG A 71 17.93 39.20 -34.08
C ARG A 71 16.63 38.42 -33.94
N GLN A 72 15.71 38.64 -34.89
CA GLN A 72 14.47 37.86 -34.94
C GLN A 72 14.71 36.33 -35.09
N SER A 73 15.83 35.92 -35.69
CA SER A 73 16.25 34.51 -35.78
C SER A 73 16.43 33.86 -34.40
N ASP A 74 16.91 34.60 -33.41
CA ASP A 74 17.13 34.11 -32.04
C ASP A 74 15.78 33.86 -31.35
N GLY A 75 14.78 34.70 -31.64
CA GLY A 75 13.40 34.45 -31.26
C GLY A 75 12.80 33.22 -31.94
N GLY A 76 13.21 32.91 -33.19
CA GLY A 76 12.82 31.68 -33.89
C GLY A 76 13.37 30.42 -33.23
N PHE A 77 14.64 30.45 -32.82
CA PHE A 77 15.27 29.35 -32.07
C PHE A 77 14.59 29.13 -30.71
N LEU A 78 14.25 30.19 -29.98
CA LEU A 78 13.49 30.07 -28.73
C LEU A 78 12.10 29.49 -28.93
N ARG A 79 11.40 29.83 -30.02
CA ARG A 79 10.11 29.21 -30.38
C ARG A 79 10.25 27.72 -30.66
N LEU A 80 11.32 27.31 -31.34
CA LEU A 80 11.61 25.89 -31.58
C LEU A 80 11.86 25.15 -30.25
N LEU A 81 12.68 25.72 -29.36
CA LEU A 81 12.88 25.16 -28.02
C LEU A 81 11.58 25.07 -27.22
N ALA A 82 10.73 26.11 -27.27
CA ALA A 82 9.43 26.09 -26.63
C ALA A 82 8.50 25.00 -27.19
N SER A 83 8.54 24.71 -28.50
CA SER A 83 7.78 23.59 -29.07
C SER A 83 8.24 22.22 -28.60
N PHE A 84 9.54 22.04 -28.31
CA PHE A 84 10.01 20.81 -27.66
C PHE A 84 9.54 20.72 -26.21
N LEU A 85 9.52 21.85 -25.48
CA LEU A 85 9.02 21.89 -24.11
C LEU A 85 7.51 21.65 -24.01
N THR A 86 6.74 21.98 -25.04
CA THR A 86 5.30 21.72 -25.09
C THR A 86 4.99 20.24 -24.85
N GLU A 87 5.70 19.31 -25.49
CA GLU A 87 5.50 17.87 -25.29
C GLU A 87 5.78 17.44 -23.84
N PHE A 88 6.91 17.89 -23.26
CA PHE A 88 7.24 17.60 -21.85
C PHE A 88 6.22 18.18 -20.87
N VAL A 89 5.71 19.38 -21.15
CA VAL A 89 4.68 20.03 -20.35
C VAL A 89 3.35 19.29 -20.41
N ILE A 90 2.98 18.78 -21.59
CA ILE A 90 1.78 17.95 -21.76
C ILE A 90 1.88 16.70 -20.90
N ASP A 91 3.03 16.01 -20.94
CA ASP A 91 3.25 14.80 -20.15
C ASP A 91 3.22 15.08 -18.65
N LEU A 92 3.89 16.14 -18.17
CA LEU A 92 3.83 16.54 -16.77
C LEU A 92 2.42 16.86 -16.30
N ARG A 93 1.63 17.55 -17.13
CA ARG A 93 0.24 17.87 -16.81
C ARG A 93 -0.63 16.62 -16.79
N ARG A 94 -0.46 15.71 -17.76
CA ARG A 94 -1.16 14.41 -17.76
C ARG A 94 -0.83 13.60 -16.51
N LEU A 95 0.44 13.52 -16.12
CA LEU A 95 0.86 12.85 -14.89
C LEU A 95 0.24 13.49 -13.65
N TRP A 96 0.22 14.83 -13.58
CA TRP A 96 -0.38 15.53 -12.45
C TRP A 96 -1.90 15.37 -12.40
N ASP A 97 -2.59 15.49 -13.53
CA ASP A 97 -4.04 15.30 -13.63
C ASP A 97 -4.42 13.85 -13.24
N ALA A 98 -3.68 12.85 -13.74
CA ALA A 98 -3.86 11.45 -13.36
C ALA A 98 -3.64 11.23 -11.86
N ARG A 99 -2.54 11.74 -11.30
CA ARG A 99 -2.24 11.65 -9.86
C ARG A 99 -3.33 12.34 -9.03
N THR A 100 -3.82 13.49 -9.47
CA THR A 100 -4.88 14.24 -8.78
C THR A 100 -6.21 13.51 -8.83
N ALA A 101 -6.52 12.85 -9.95
CA ALA A 101 -7.73 12.03 -10.08
C ALA A 101 -7.70 10.86 -9.10
N VAL A 102 -6.57 10.12 -9.02
CA VAL A 102 -6.39 9.04 -8.05
C VAL A 102 -6.49 9.56 -6.62
N TRP A 103 -5.81 10.66 -6.30
CA TRP A 103 -5.88 11.25 -4.96
C TRP A 103 -7.31 11.60 -4.56
N ARG A 104 -8.09 12.22 -5.46
CA ARG A 104 -9.50 12.54 -5.21
C ARG A 104 -10.35 11.29 -5.01
N GLN A 105 -10.16 10.28 -5.86
CA GLN A 105 -10.88 9.01 -5.75
C GLN A 105 -10.67 8.35 -4.39
N ILE A 106 -9.41 8.27 -3.92
CA ILE A 106 -9.08 7.70 -2.61
C ILE A 106 -9.63 8.58 -1.48
N ARG A 107 -9.55 9.91 -1.63
CA ARG A 107 -10.10 10.84 -0.63
C ARG A 107 -11.61 10.71 -0.48
N ASP A 108 -12.34 10.67 -1.60
CA ASP A 108 -13.78 10.49 -1.61
C ASP A 108 -14.18 9.16 -0.96
N LEU A 109 -13.38 8.10 -1.17
CA LEU A 109 -13.57 6.79 -0.55
C LEU A 109 -13.39 6.84 0.97
N LEU A 110 -12.34 7.52 1.44
CA LEU A 110 -12.08 7.73 2.87
C LEU A 110 -13.18 8.56 3.53
N ASP A 111 -13.61 9.64 2.87
CA ASP A 111 -14.68 10.52 3.36
C ASP A 111 -16.04 9.79 3.41
N GLN A 112 -16.24 8.76 2.59
CA GLN A 112 -17.39 7.84 2.63
C GLN A 112 -17.28 6.72 3.69
N GLY A 113 -16.22 6.73 4.50
CA GLY A 113 -16.03 5.78 5.61
C GLY A 113 -15.07 4.64 5.32
N GLY A 114 -14.38 4.62 4.18
CA GLY A 114 -13.34 3.62 3.88
C GLY A 114 -13.87 2.34 3.21
N PRO A 115 -13.04 1.29 3.15
CA PRO A 115 -13.46 -0.01 2.61
C PRO A 115 -14.52 -0.68 3.47
N ARG A 116 -15.36 -1.51 2.83
CA ARG A 116 -16.16 -2.52 3.52
C ARG A 116 -15.27 -3.71 3.82
N MET A 117 -15.51 -4.39 4.95
CA MET A 117 -14.75 -5.57 5.33
C MET A 117 -15.54 -6.83 4.99
N PHE A 118 -14.84 -7.80 4.41
CA PHE A 118 -15.27 -9.18 4.27
C PHE A 118 -14.36 -10.01 5.16
N PHE A 119 -14.83 -11.15 5.62
CA PHE A 119 -14.13 -12.02 6.55
C PHE A 119 -13.99 -13.41 5.93
N GLN A 120 -12.77 -13.96 5.97
CA GLN A 120 -12.51 -15.31 5.49
C GLN A 120 -12.05 -16.19 6.66
N PRO A 121 -12.62 -17.40 6.84
CA PRO A 121 -12.26 -18.26 7.96
C PRO A 121 -10.84 -18.84 7.84
N VAL A 122 -10.16 -18.84 8.98
CA VAL A 122 -8.97 -19.65 9.26
C VAL A 122 -9.39 -20.83 10.12
N VAL A 123 -9.16 -22.04 9.61
CA VAL A 123 -9.74 -23.28 10.15
C VAL A 123 -8.64 -24.18 10.72
N GLU A 124 -8.89 -24.73 11.90
CA GLU A 124 -8.12 -25.85 12.45
C GLU A 124 -8.48 -27.14 11.70
N LEU A 125 -7.54 -27.64 10.90
CA LEU A 125 -7.80 -28.69 9.91
C LEU A 125 -8.22 -30.03 10.53
N ALA A 126 -7.77 -30.32 11.74
CA ALA A 126 -8.08 -31.56 12.44
C ALA A 126 -9.54 -31.61 12.95
N THR A 127 -10.08 -30.47 13.38
CA THR A 127 -11.42 -30.40 14.00
C THR A 127 -12.45 -29.77 13.08
N GLY A 128 -12.00 -29.04 12.06
CA GLY A 128 -12.80 -28.17 11.23
C GLY A 128 -13.26 -26.89 11.93
N ARG A 129 -12.87 -26.63 13.18
CA ARG A 129 -13.30 -25.43 13.89
C ARG A 129 -12.63 -24.19 13.30
N THR A 130 -13.40 -23.13 13.05
CA THR A 130 -12.86 -21.80 12.75
C THR A 130 -12.19 -21.24 14.00
N VAL A 131 -10.90 -20.91 13.89
CA VAL A 131 -10.08 -20.35 14.99
C VAL A 131 -9.75 -18.88 14.79
N GLY A 132 -9.93 -18.38 13.58
CA GLY A 132 -9.74 -16.99 13.25
C GLY A 132 -10.51 -16.61 12.00
N VAL A 133 -10.60 -15.32 11.75
CA VAL A 133 -11.08 -14.77 10.48
C VAL A 133 -10.15 -13.66 10.03
N GLU A 134 -9.80 -13.65 8.76
CA GLU A 134 -9.02 -12.57 8.15
C GLU A 134 -9.95 -11.49 7.61
N ALA A 135 -9.70 -10.24 7.99
CA ALA A 135 -10.43 -9.08 7.51
C ALA A 135 -9.87 -8.58 6.17
N LEU A 136 -10.64 -8.79 5.11
CA LEU A 136 -10.29 -8.45 3.74
C LEU A 136 -11.06 -7.23 3.25
N ALA A 137 -10.35 -6.17 2.89
CA ALA A 137 -10.96 -4.95 2.36
C ALA A 137 -11.64 -5.20 1.00
N ARG A 138 -12.83 -4.61 0.83
CA ARG A 138 -13.60 -4.57 -0.42
C ARG A 138 -14.06 -3.15 -0.70
N PHE A 139 -13.83 -2.71 -1.93
CA PHE A 139 -14.14 -1.37 -2.38
C PHE A 139 -15.33 -1.41 -3.35
N ALA A 140 -16.40 -0.69 -3.03
CA ALA A 140 -17.57 -0.64 -3.89
C ALA A 140 -17.36 0.34 -5.05
N GLY A 141 -17.84 0.00 -6.25
CA GLY A 141 -17.87 0.93 -7.38
C GLY A 141 -16.52 1.23 -8.03
N VAL A 142 -15.47 0.46 -7.71
CA VAL A 142 -14.17 0.53 -8.38
C VAL A 142 -13.87 -0.76 -9.14
N SER A 143 -13.25 -0.65 -10.30
CA SER A 143 -12.90 -1.78 -11.16
C SER A 143 -11.56 -2.43 -10.81
N GLN A 144 -10.72 -1.73 -10.05
CA GLN A 144 -9.40 -2.20 -9.61
C GLN A 144 -9.53 -3.19 -8.46
N GLY A 145 -8.59 -4.13 -8.37
CA GLY A 145 -8.49 -5.03 -7.22
C GLY A 145 -8.10 -4.27 -5.94
N PRO A 146 -8.35 -4.83 -4.74
CA PRO A 146 -7.95 -4.18 -3.49
C PRO A 146 -6.46 -3.82 -3.43
N GLN A 147 -5.57 -4.73 -3.84
CA GLN A 147 -4.12 -4.51 -3.87
C GLN A 147 -3.74 -3.30 -4.75
N ASP A 148 -4.29 -3.21 -5.96
CA ASP A 148 -4.06 -2.07 -6.87
C ASP A 148 -4.48 -0.75 -6.24
N LEU A 149 -5.57 -0.75 -5.46
CA LEU A 149 -6.08 0.48 -4.84
C LEU A 149 -5.21 0.92 -3.65
N PHE A 150 -4.73 -0.03 -2.84
CA PHE A 150 -3.74 0.27 -1.80
C PHE A 150 -2.43 0.79 -2.40
N ALA A 151 -1.94 0.17 -3.47
CA ALA A 151 -0.76 0.64 -4.19
C ALA A 151 -0.98 2.05 -4.79
N ALA A 152 -2.16 2.30 -5.36
CA ALA A 152 -2.52 3.62 -5.87
C ALA A 152 -2.59 4.68 -4.76
N ALA A 153 -3.16 4.33 -3.60
CA ALA A 153 -3.22 5.18 -2.42
C ALA A 153 -1.81 5.51 -1.89
N ALA A 154 -0.94 4.51 -1.76
CA ALA A 154 0.47 4.71 -1.39
C ALA A 154 1.18 5.63 -2.40
N GLY A 155 0.96 5.39 -3.70
CA GLY A 155 1.50 6.22 -4.78
C GLY A 155 1.11 7.69 -4.65
N VAL A 156 -0.08 8.01 -4.14
CA VAL A 156 -0.55 9.40 -3.93
C VAL A 156 -0.35 9.94 -2.52
N GLY A 157 0.28 9.18 -1.62
CA GLY A 157 0.55 9.59 -0.22
C GLY A 157 -0.64 9.42 0.73
N LEU A 158 -1.61 8.58 0.38
CA LEU A 158 -2.79 8.25 1.20
C LEU A 158 -2.81 6.77 1.66
N GLY A 159 -1.70 6.04 1.52
CA GLY A 159 -1.60 4.61 1.86
C GLY A 159 -1.91 4.35 3.35
N LEU A 160 -1.20 5.02 4.24
CA LEU A 160 -1.38 4.89 5.70
C LEU A 160 -2.80 5.22 6.15
N GLU A 161 -3.40 6.28 5.60
CA GLU A 161 -4.78 6.68 5.91
C GLU A 161 -5.78 5.59 5.50
N LEU A 162 -5.58 4.99 4.33
CA LEU A 162 -6.44 3.92 3.81
C LEU A 162 -6.30 2.62 4.60
N GLU A 163 -5.08 2.20 4.92
CA GLU A 163 -4.82 1.03 5.76
C GLU A 163 -5.41 1.22 7.16
N THR A 164 -5.17 2.39 7.78
CA THR A 164 -5.76 2.74 9.08
C THR A 164 -7.29 2.70 9.04
N ALA A 165 -7.92 3.22 7.98
CA ALA A 165 -9.37 3.15 7.83
C ALA A 165 -9.87 1.71 7.70
N ALA A 166 -9.16 0.86 6.95
CA ALA A 166 -9.49 -0.56 6.81
C ALA A 166 -9.39 -1.30 8.15
N ILE A 167 -8.29 -1.10 8.89
CA ILE A 167 -8.06 -1.72 10.20
C ILE A 167 -9.14 -1.27 11.18
N ARG A 168 -9.43 0.03 11.26
CA ARG A 168 -10.52 0.53 12.13
C ARG A 168 -11.87 -0.06 11.77
N ASN A 169 -12.16 -0.24 10.48
CA ASN A 169 -13.40 -0.86 10.04
C ASN A 169 -13.45 -2.35 10.40
N ALA A 170 -12.33 -3.07 10.33
CA ALA A 170 -12.22 -4.47 10.78
C ALA A 170 -12.47 -4.60 12.28
N LEU A 171 -11.83 -3.77 13.10
CA LEU A 171 -11.90 -3.88 14.57
C LEU A 171 -13.31 -3.65 15.12
N ARG A 172 -14.22 -3.01 14.37
CA ARG A 172 -15.62 -2.81 14.80
C ARG A 172 -16.36 -4.11 15.07
N VAL A 173 -15.95 -5.23 14.46
CA VAL A 173 -16.64 -6.51 14.64
C VAL A 173 -16.20 -7.28 15.88
N LEU A 174 -15.11 -6.89 16.53
CA LEU A 174 -14.54 -7.62 17.67
C LEU A 174 -15.55 -7.95 18.78
N PRO A 175 -16.45 -7.03 19.20
CA PRO A 175 -17.42 -7.33 20.25
C PRO A 175 -18.42 -8.43 19.88
N ASP A 176 -18.71 -8.58 18.59
CA ASP A 176 -19.72 -9.50 18.06
C ASP A 176 -19.12 -10.88 17.71
N MET A 177 -17.79 -10.97 17.59
CA MET A 177 -17.09 -12.22 17.28
C MET A 177 -17.11 -13.21 18.46
N PRO A 178 -17.19 -14.54 18.20
CA PRO A 178 -17.07 -15.55 19.25
C PRO A 178 -15.75 -15.42 20.04
N PRO A 179 -15.75 -15.63 21.38
CA PRO A 179 -14.61 -15.29 22.24
C PRO A 179 -13.28 -15.96 21.89
N ASP A 180 -13.32 -17.13 21.26
CA ASP A 180 -12.17 -17.95 20.87
C ASP A 180 -11.70 -17.74 19.42
N VAL A 181 -12.35 -16.84 18.68
CA VAL A 181 -11.98 -16.48 17.30
C VAL A 181 -11.11 -15.22 17.31
N ILE A 182 -9.95 -15.31 16.65
CA ILE A 182 -9.02 -14.20 16.42
C ILE A 182 -9.38 -13.43 15.15
N LEU A 183 -9.31 -12.11 15.19
CA LEU A 183 -9.44 -11.25 14.02
C LEU A 183 -8.05 -10.95 13.46
N ALA A 184 -7.77 -11.37 12.24
CA ALA A 184 -6.55 -10.97 11.56
C ALA A 184 -6.76 -9.72 10.71
N VAL A 185 -5.83 -8.77 10.78
CA VAL A 185 -5.84 -7.52 10.02
C VAL A 185 -4.51 -7.33 9.31
N ASN A 186 -4.58 -6.94 8.04
CA ASN A 186 -3.41 -6.66 7.22
C ASN A 186 -2.84 -5.26 7.53
N ALA A 187 -1.52 -5.16 7.69
CA ALA A 187 -0.82 -3.90 7.88
C ALA A 187 0.56 -3.91 7.22
N SER A 188 0.88 -2.85 6.46
CA SER A 188 2.26 -2.65 6.00
C SER A 188 3.20 -2.35 7.17
N PRO A 189 4.52 -2.58 7.05
CA PRO A 189 5.49 -2.18 8.06
C PRO A 189 5.38 -0.69 8.46
N ALA A 190 5.13 0.18 7.47
CA ALA A 190 4.92 1.60 7.72
C ALA A 190 3.71 1.85 8.64
N THR A 191 2.61 1.13 8.44
CA THR A 191 1.42 1.23 9.29
C THR A 191 1.67 0.70 10.70
N VAL A 192 2.39 -0.42 10.83
CA VAL A 192 2.72 -0.97 12.15
C VAL A 192 3.60 0.01 12.95
N SER A 193 4.58 0.61 12.29
CA SER A 193 5.49 1.60 12.88
C SER A 193 4.84 2.95 13.17
N ASP A 194 3.75 3.31 12.46
CA ASP A 194 3.09 4.61 12.57
C ASP A 194 1.61 4.50 13.02
N GLY A 195 1.41 4.50 14.35
CA GLY A 195 0.10 4.72 14.96
C GLY A 195 -0.81 3.50 15.09
N LEU A 196 -0.41 2.31 14.60
CA LEU A 196 -1.21 1.10 14.74
C LEU A 196 -1.41 0.67 16.20
N ILE A 197 -0.40 0.86 17.05
CA ILE A 197 -0.45 0.51 18.48
C ILE A 197 -1.68 1.13 19.15
N ASP A 198 -1.87 2.44 18.98
CA ASP A 198 -2.99 3.16 19.61
C ASP A 198 -4.35 2.67 19.09
N ILE A 199 -4.42 2.27 17.81
CA ILE A 199 -5.64 1.75 17.19
C ILE A 199 -5.98 0.36 17.76
N ILE A 200 -5.00 -0.55 17.80
CA ILE A 200 -5.22 -1.92 18.29
C ILE A 200 -5.49 -1.92 19.80
N VAL A 201 -4.68 -1.22 20.60
CA VAL A 201 -4.87 -1.13 22.05
C VAL A 201 -6.17 -0.40 22.37
N GLY A 202 -6.48 0.67 21.63
CA GLY A 202 -7.73 1.43 21.77
C GLY A 202 -9.00 0.64 21.45
N SER A 203 -8.90 -0.52 20.77
CA SER A 203 -10.04 -1.43 20.56
C SER A 203 -10.54 -2.07 21.86
N GLY A 204 -9.71 -2.10 22.91
CA GLY A 204 -10.01 -2.75 24.19
C GLY A 204 -9.90 -4.29 24.17
N MET A 205 -9.60 -4.90 23.02
CA MET A 205 -9.40 -6.34 22.87
C MET A 205 -8.16 -6.69 22.03
N PRO A 206 -6.97 -6.08 22.27
CA PRO A 206 -5.76 -6.34 21.49
C PRO A 206 -5.39 -7.82 21.41
N GLN A 207 -5.61 -8.58 22.49
CA GLN A 207 -5.38 -10.02 22.57
C GLN A 207 -6.24 -10.88 21.64
N ARG A 208 -7.25 -10.30 20.99
CA ARG A 208 -8.10 -10.96 19.99
C ARG A 208 -7.74 -10.58 18.56
N VAL A 209 -6.61 -9.88 18.37
CA VAL A 209 -6.16 -9.40 17.08
C VAL A 209 -4.85 -10.09 16.69
N ALA A 210 -4.76 -10.51 15.43
CA ALA A 210 -3.52 -10.82 14.76
C ALA A 210 -3.21 -9.72 13.73
N VAL A 211 -1.98 -9.20 13.74
CA VAL A 211 -1.51 -8.25 12.74
C VAL A 211 -0.66 -9.00 11.73
N GLU A 212 -1.15 -9.06 10.49
CA GLU A 212 -0.49 -9.67 9.35
C GLU A 212 0.39 -8.64 8.65
N ILE A 213 1.70 -8.86 8.73
CA ILE A 213 2.72 -8.00 8.11
C ILE A 213 3.10 -8.64 6.78
N THR A 214 2.92 -7.90 5.69
CA THR A 214 3.21 -8.40 4.33
C THR A 214 4.71 -8.39 4.04
N GLU A 215 5.18 -9.37 3.25
CA GLU A 215 6.61 -9.57 2.96
C GLU A 215 7.24 -8.43 2.11
N HIS A 216 6.43 -7.70 1.33
CA HIS A 216 6.90 -6.89 0.18
C HIS A 216 7.78 -5.68 0.51
N ASP A 217 7.81 -5.24 1.77
CA ASP A 217 8.71 -4.19 2.23
C ASP A 217 9.89 -4.85 2.97
N TYR A 218 11.12 -4.66 2.44
CA TYR A 218 12.33 -5.14 3.09
C TYR A 218 12.41 -4.61 4.53
N ILE A 219 12.17 -5.48 5.50
CA ILE A 219 12.14 -5.14 6.92
C ILE A 219 13.52 -4.73 7.43
N GLY A 220 14.60 -5.26 6.85
CA GLY A 220 15.98 -4.84 7.13
C GLY A 220 16.28 -4.65 8.62
N ASP A 221 16.76 -3.45 8.95
CA ASP A 221 17.10 -2.99 10.31
C ASP A 221 16.01 -2.03 10.85
N ASP A 222 14.74 -2.23 10.46
CA ASP A 222 13.62 -1.37 10.88
C ASP A 222 13.30 -1.56 12.37
N GLN A 223 14.09 -0.90 13.21
CA GLN A 223 13.93 -0.91 14.66
C GLN A 223 12.58 -0.37 15.11
N ALA A 224 11.95 0.52 14.34
CA ALA A 224 10.63 1.03 14.68
C ALA A 224 9.58 -0.07 14.54
N LEU A 225 9.66 -0.89 13.48
CA LEU A 225 8.79 -2.04 13.31
C LEU A 225 8.98 -3.07 14.43
N LEU A 226 10.23 -3.42 14.74
CA LEU A 226 10.54 -4.40 15.78
C LEU A 226 10.02 -3.93 17.16
N LEU A 227 10.26 -2.66 17.52
CA LEU A 227 9.72 -2.08 18.75
C LEU A 227 8.18 -2.06 18.75
N ALA A 228 7.55 -1.71 17.64
CA ALA A 228 6.10 -1.66 17.56
C ALA A 228 5.47 -3.05 17.70
N THR A 229 6.06 -4.07 17.07
CA THR A 229 5.61 -5.47 17.22
C THR A 229 5.82 -6.00 18.63
N GLU A 230 6.91 -5.65 19.31
CA GLU A 230 7.12 -5.97 20.73
C GLU A 230 6.06 -5.32 21.63
N VAL A 231 5.73 -4.05 21.40
CA VAL A 231 4.69 -3.34 22.16
C VAL A 231 3.32 -4.00 21.94
N LEU A 232 2.96 -4.29 20.68
CA LEU A 232 1.72 -4.98 20.34
C LEU A 232 1.63 -6.36 21.04
N ARG A 233 2.72 -7.13 20.99
CA ARG A 233 2.83 -8.42 21.68
C ARG A 233 2.70 -8.27 23.21
N GLY A 234 3.25 -7.20 23.79
CA GLY A 234 3.08 -6.86 25.20
C GLY A 234 1.61 -6.63 25.62
N HIS A 235 0.74 -6.27 24.67
CA HIS A 235 -0.71 -6.16 24.86
C HIS A 235 -1.49 -7.44 24.50
N GLY A 236 -0.79 -8.51 24.10
CA GLY A 236 -1.37 -9.80 23.75
C GLY A 236 -1.72 -9.96 22.27
N THR A 237 -1.47 -8.95 21.44
CA THR A 237 -1.68 -9.04 19.98
C THR A 237 -0.75 -10.09 19.37
N HIS A 238 -1.27 -10.91 18.47
CA HIS A 238 -0.46 -11.86 17.70
C HIS A 238 0.18 -11.17 16.49
N ILE A 239 1.41 -11.53 16.19
CA ILE A 239 2.12 -11.10 14.98
C ILE A 239 2.12 -12.24 13.98
N ALA A 240 1.72 -11.93 12.76
CA ALA A 240 1.70 -12.85 11.65
C ALA A 240 2.55 -12.30 10.50
N VAL A 241 3.22 -13.17 9.76
CA VAL A 241 3.89 -12.82 8.49
C VAL A 241 3.12 -13.46 7.36
N ASP A 242 2.76 -12.64 6.37
CA ASP A 242 1.96 -13.02 5.22
C ASP A 242 2.80 -13.39 3.99
N ASP A 243 2.23 -14.16 3.07
CA ASP A 243 2.82 -14.54 1.76
C ASP A 243 4.21 -15.22 1.80
N VAL A 244 4.54 -15.95 2.89
CA VAL A 244 5.86 -16.58 3.03
C VAL A 244 6.05 -17.66 1.98
N GLY A 245 7.06 -17.46 1.12
CA GLY A 245 7.44 -18.40 0.05
C GLY A 245 7.40 -17.84 -1.36
N SER A 246 6.85 -16.63 -1.52
CA SER A 246 6.74 -15.92 -2.79
C SER A 246 8.03 -15.15 -3.16
N CYS A 247 8.84 -14.74 -2.17
CA CYS A 247 10.04 -13.91 -2.36
C CYS A 247 11.29 -14.38 -1.56
N TYR A 248 12.44 -13.76 -1.84
CA TYR A 248 13.74 -14.10 -1.24
C TYR A 248 13.90 -13.65 0.23
N SER A 249 12.96 -12.88 0.78
CA SER A 249 13.06 -12.18 2.07
C SER A 249 12.37 -12.90 3.24
N GLY A 250 11.45 -13.84 2.97
CA GLY A 250 10.58 -14.43 4.00
C GLY A 250 11.33 -15.06 5.17
N LEU A 251 12.43 -15.79 4.93
CA LEU A 251 13.19 -16.43 6.00
C LEU A 251 13.89 -15.43 6.94
N GLU A 252 14.39 -14.32 6.41
CA GLU A 252 15.02 -13.27 7.24
C GLU A 252 13.97 -12.62 8.15
N GLN A 253 12.79 -12.33 7.62
CA GLN A 253 11.68 -11.76 8.38
C GLN A 253 11.21 -12.70 9.50
N LEU A 254 11.14 -14.01 9.25
CA LEU A 254 10.79 -15.00 10.28
C LEU A 254 11.79 -14.98 11.45
N LEU A 255 13.08 -14.82 11.17
CA LEU A 255 14.12 -14.80 12.21
C LEU A 255 14.09 -13.52 13.05
N GLN A 256 13.76 -12.39 12.43
CA GLN A 256 13.69 -11.09 13.08
C GLN A 256 12.39 -10.91 13.88
N LEU A 257 11.24 -11.13 13.25
CA LEU A 257 9.92 -10.89 13.85
C LEU A 257 9.49 -12.00 14.81
N ARG A 258 9.94 -13.24 14.56
CA ARG A 258 9.53 -14.46 15.28
C ARG A 258 8.01 -14.52 15.48
N PRO A 259 7.24 -14.54 14.38
CA PRO A 259 5.79 -14.40 14.45
C PRO A 259 5.13 -15.63 15.08
N GLU A 260 4.00 -15.41 15.75
CA GLU A 260 3.15 -16.49 16.26
C GLU A 260 2.45 -17.24 15.11
N VAL A 261 2.27 -16.59 13.96
CA VAL A 261 1.62 -17.16 12.77
C VAL A 261 2.45 -16.90 11.51
N ILE A 262 2.63 -17.93 10.70
CA ILE A 262 3.27 -17.88 9.39
C ILE A 262 2.22 -18.29 8.37
N LYS A 263 1.82 -17.38 7.49
CA LYS A 263 0.91 -17.71 6.39
C LYS A 263 1.75 -18.16 5.21
N MET A 264 1.58 -19.42 4.83
CA MET A 264 2.27 -20.05 3.72
C MET A 264 1.51 -19.73 2.44
N ASP A 265 2.19 -19.02 1.53
CA ASP A 265 1.61 -18.49 0.31
C ASP A 265 0.97 -19.57 -0.58
N TYR A 266 -0.05 -19.15 -1.33
CA TYR A 266 -0.73 -19.96 -2.32
C TYR A 266 0.23 -20.58 -3.35
N PHE A 267 1.34 -19.92 -3.71
CA PHE A 267 2.33 -20.48 -4.61
C PHE A 267 2.90 -21.81 -4.11
N ILE A 268 3.02 -22.01 -2.79
CA ILE A 268 3.46 -23.30 -2.22
C ILE A 268 2.27 -24.27 -2.10
N THR A 269 1.11 -23.80 -1.67
CA THR A 269 -0.07 -24.65 -1.44
C THR A 269 -0.65 -25.22 -2.73
N HIS A 270 -0.71 -24.42 -3.80
CA HIS A 270 -1.32 -24.83 -5.07
C HIS A 270 -0.65 -26.10 -5.60
N ASP A 271 -1.41 -27.09 -6.06
CA ASP A 271 -0.86 -28.32 -6.64
C ASP A 271 0.17 -29.08 -5.76
N ILE A 272 0.25 -28.80 -4.44
CA ILE A 272 1.23 -29.40 -3.51
C ILE A 272 1.17 -30.93 -3.46
N HIS A 273 -0.01 -31.51 -3.69
CA HIS A 273 -0.22 -32.95 -3.79
C HIS A 273 0.53 -33.60 -4.96
N ARG A 274 0.92 -32.82 -5.97
CA ARG A 274 1.62 -33.30 -7.19
C ARG A 274 3.12 -33.04 -7.15
N ASP A 275 3.57 -32.10 -6.34
CA ASP A 275 4.95 -31.64 -6.32
C ASP A 275 5.67 -32.01 -5.00
N PRO A 276 6.65 -32.93 -5.03
CA PRO A 276 7.42 -33.29 -3.85
C PRO A 276 8.28 -32.13 -3.32
N ALA A 277 8.68 -31.17 -4.15
CA ALA A 277 9.43 -30.00 -3.71
C ALA A 277 8.55 -29.07 -2.87
N ARG A 278 7.32 -28.79 -3.30
CA ARG A 278 6.34 -28.00 -2.51
C ARG A 278 6.06 -28.65 -1.15
N ARG A 279 5.87 -29.97 -1.12
CA ARG A 279 5.73 -30.73 0.15
C ARG A 279 6.95 -30.60 1.06
N ALA A 280 8.15 -30.69 0.50
CA ALA A 280 9.38 -30.54 1.26
C ALA A 280 9.54 -29.13 1.84
N VAL A 281 9.20 -28.09 1.07
CA VAL A 281 9.20 -26.69 1.53
C VAL A 281 8.18 -26.49 2.65
N ALA A 282 6.93 -26.94 2.46
CA ALA A 282 5.88 -26.87 3.47
C ALA A 282 6.29 -27.56 4.79
N ALA A 283 6.82 -28.78 4.72
CA ALA A 283 7.33 -29.49 5.89
C ALA A 283 8.54 -28.79 6.55
N GLY A 284 9.36 -28.10 5.76
CA GLY A 284 10.45 -27.26 6.24
C GLY A 284 9.94 -26.04 7.01
N LEU A 285 8.95 -25.34 6.47
CA LEU A 285 8.29 -24.20 7.13
C LEU A 285 7.64 -24.62 8.44
N THR A 286 6.95 -25.77 8.49
CA THR A 286 6.38 -26.32 9.73
C THR A 286 7.45 -26.51 10.82
N LYS A 287 8.64 -27.00 10.45
CA LYS A 287 9.76 -27.17 11.39
C LYS A 287 10.30 -25.82 11.87
N ILE A 288 10.50 -24.87 10.96
CA ILE A 288 10.97 -23.53 11.31
C ILE A 288 10.00 -22.85 12.27
N ALA A 289 8.69 -22.92 11.95
CA ALA A 289 7.63 -22.38 12.80
C ALA A 289 7.72 -22.95 14.22
N ALA A 290 7.86 -24.28 14.36
CA ALA A 290 7.97 -24.93 15.65
C ALA A 290 9.20 -24.46 16.46
N GLU A 291 10.36 -24.28 15.82
CA GLU A 291 11.58 -23.81 16.49
C GLU A 291 11.47 -22.36 16.98
N ILE A 292 10.73 -21.50 16.27
CA ILE A 292 10.50 -20.11 16.70
C ILE A 292 9.26 -19.93 17.58
N GLY A 293 8.52 -21.00 17.86
CA GLY A 293 7.29 -20.98 18.67
C GLY A 293 6.03 -20.52 17.93
N GLY A 294 6.08 -20.42 16.61
CA GLY A 294 4.97 -20.06 15.74
C GLY A 294 4.22 -21.27 15.17
N ARG A 295 3.21 -20.98 14.35
CA ARG A 295 2.38 -21.99 13.65
C ARG A 295 2.22 -21.60 12.19
N VAL A 296 2.08 -22.60 11.32
CA VAL A 296 1.83 -22.38 9.89
C VAL A 296 0.33 -22.42 9.60
N VAL A 297 -0.16 -21.46 8.84
CA VAL A 297 -1.47 -21.44 8.18
C VAL A 297 -1.23 -21.62 6.69
N ALA A 298 -1.78 -22.67 6.07
CA ALA A 298 -1.69 -22.85 4.62
C ALA A 298 -2.78 -22.06 3.91
N GLU A 299 -2.39 -21.18 2.99
CA GLU A 299 -3.34 -20.34 2.25
C GLU A 299 -3.74 -20.91 0.89
N GLY A 300 -4.93 -20.51 0.44
CA GLY A 300 -5.43 -20.82 -0.90
C GLY A 300 -5.65 -22.32 -1.13
N ILE A 301 -6.12 -23.05 -0.10
CA ILE A 301 -6.56 -24.43 -0.25
C ILE A 301 -7.85 -24.46 -1.09
N GLU A 302 -7.78 -25.04 -2.29
CA GLU A 302 -8.91 -25.08 -3.23
C GLU A 302 -9.48 -26.49 -3.45
N SER A 303 -8.69 -27.53 -3.16
CA SER A 303 -9.07 -28.93 -3.38
C SER A 303 -8.78 -29.84 -2.18
N SER A 304 -9.54 -30.94 -2.06
CA SER A 304 -9.30 -31.93 -1.01
C SER A 304 -7.90 -32.56 -1.10
N ALA A 305 -7.36 -32.72 -2.30
CA ALA A 305 -6.02 -33.26 -2.50
C ALA A 305 -4.93 -32.33 -1.95
N GLU A 306 -5.07 -31.00 -2.15
CA GLU A 306 -4.17 -30.02 -1.52
C GLU A 306 -4.31 -30.04 0.00
N LEU A 307 -5.55 -30.10 0.52
CA LEU A 307 -5.79 -30.22 1.96
C LEU A 307 -5.09 -31.45 2.56
N ASP A 308 -5.25 -32.63 1.96
CA ASP A 308 -4.62 -33.87 2.44
C ASP A 308 -3.09 -33.72 2.48
N ALA A 309 -2.49 -33.17 1.41
CA ALA A 309 -1.05 -32.96 1.33
C ALA A 309 -0.53 -31.88 2.30
N VAL A 310 -1.32 -30.83 2.60
CA VAL A 310 -1.02 -29.83 3.63
C VAL A 310 -1.01 -30.47 5.02
N VAL A 311 -2.01 -31.31 5.33
CA VAL A 311 -2.07 -32.06 6.60
C VAL A 311 -0.91 -33.04 6.72
N GLU A 312 -0.56 -33.76 5.64
CA GLU A 312 0.61 -34.65 5.59
C GLU A 312 1.94 -33.90 5.82
N ALA A 313 2.02 -32.63 5.43
CA ALA A 313 3.17 -31.76 5.70
C ALA A 313 3.23 -31.25 7.16
N GLY A 314 2.29 -31.68 8.02
CA GLY A 314 2.23 -31.34 9.44
C GLY A 314 1.59 -29.98 9.73
N ILE A 315 0.95 -29.36 8.75
CA ILE A 315 0.27 -28.07 8.93
C ILE A 315 -1.11 -28.32 9.56
N THR A 316 -1.44 -27.53 10.58
CA THR A 316 -2.63 -27.72 11.43
C THR A 316 -3.73 -26.69 11.19
N TYR A 317 -3.41 -25.60 10.50
CA TYR A 317 -4.35 -24.51 10.19
C TYR A 317 -4.34 -24.22 8.69
N GLY A 318 -5.50 -23.84 8.15
CA GLY A 318 -5.58 -23.46 6.75
C GLY A 318 -6.70 -22.49 6.45
N GLN A 319 -6.56 -21.84 5.30
CA GLN A 319 -7.50 -20.88 4.74
C GLN A 319 -7.59 -21.13 3.22
N GLY A 320 -8.78 -20.95 2.65
CA GLY A 320 -8.97 -21.14 1.22
C GLY A 320 -10.42 -21.37 0.84
N ASN A 321 -10.72 -21.31 -0.46
CA ASN A 321 -12.07 -21.41 -0.99
C ASN A 321 -12.76 -22.75 -0.66
N LEU A 322 -11.97 -23.82 -0.48
CA LEU A 322 -12.47 -25.12 -0.01
C LEU A 322 -13.00 -25.03 1.43
N LEU A 323 -12.37 -24.23 2.27
CA LEU A 323 -12.65 -24.12 3.71
C LEU A 323 -13.73 -23.06 4.00
N GLY A 324 -13.74 -21.97 3.24
CA GLY A 324 -14.74 -20.92 3.30
C GLY A 324 -14.40 -19.74 2.39
N LEU A 325 -15.43 -19.16 1.78
CA LEU A 325 -15.27 -17.96 0.95
C LEU A 325 -15.25 -16.70 1.83
N PRO A 326 -14.57 -15.63 1.40
CA PRO A 326 -14.74 -14.32 2.01
C PRO A 326 -16.21 -13.87 1.95
N THR A 327 -16.78 -13.49 3.09
CA THR A 327 -18.18 -13.07 3.20
C THR A 327 -18.32 -11.80 4.05
N ALA A 328 -19.36 -11.00 3.81
CA ALA A 328 -19.68 -9.86 4.66
C ALA A 328 -20.49 -10.27 5.91
N ASP A 329 -20.98 -11.51 5.94
CA ASP A 329 -21.70 -12.08 7.08
C ASP A 329 -20.69 -12.66 8.09
N LEU A 330 -20.54 -11.97 9.23
CA LEU A 330 -19.58 -12.35 10.27
C LEU A 330 -19.92 -13.72 10.89
N ASP A 331 -21.20 -14.06 11.05
CA ASP A 331 -21.62 -15.33 11.62
C ASP A 331 -21.29 -16.47 10.65
N GLU A 332 -21.53 -16.28 9.34
CA GLU A 332 -21.11 -17.21 8.31
C GLU A 332 -19.59 -17.41 8.34
N ALA A 333 -18.80 -16.33 8.45
CA ALA A 333 -17.34 -16.44 8.52
C ALA A 333 -16.86 -17.16 9.80
N CYS A 334 -17.48 -16.90 10.95
CA CYS A 334 -17.03 -17.46 12.24
C CYS A 334 -17.52 -18.91 12.47
N LEU A 335 -18.63 -19.32 11.87
CA LEU A 335 -19.27 -20.62 12.12
C LEU A 335 -19.28 -21.55 10.90
N GLY A 336 -19.22 -20.99 9.69
CA GLY A 336 -19.35 -21.70 8.43
C GLY A 336 -18.00 -22.13 7.87
N ASN A 337 -17.44 -23.23 8.38
CA ASN A 337 -16.45 -23.97 7.60
C ASN A 337 -17.17 -24.99 6.68
N ARG A 338 -16.55 -25.30 5.56
CA ARG A 338 -17.09 -26.21 4.54
C ARG A 338 -16.46 -27.61 4.58
N LEU A 339 -15.72 -27.95 5.63
CA LEU A 339 -15.16 -29.28 5.77
C LEU A 339 -16.28 -30.31 5.99
N PRO A 340 -16.29 -31.44 5.26
CA PRO A 340 -17.22 -32.52 5.54
C PRO A 340 -16.97 -33.08 6.95
N ALA A 341 -18.04 -33.31 7.72
CA ALA A 341 -17.98 -33.88 9.07
C ALA A 341 -17.23 -35.23 9.19
N ALA A 342 -16.97 -35.91 8.06
CA ALA A 342 -16.28 -37.20 8.00
C ALA A 342 -14.76 -37.13 8.23
N MET A 343 -14.12 -35.96 8.10
CA MET A 343 -12.67 -35.81 8.37
C MET A 343 -12.34 -35.63 9.86
N ALA A 344 -13.34 -35.34 10.71
CA ALA A 344 -13.17 -35.16 12.16
C ALA A 344 -12.96 -36.47 12.95
N THR A 345 -13.09 -37.65 12.32
CA THR A 345 -13.08 -38.95 13.02
C THR A 345 -11.86 -39.84 12.76
N GLY A 346 -10.80 -39.32 12.12
CA GLY A 346 -9.59 -40.10 11.77
C GLY A 346 -8.46 -40.10 12.81
N GLY A 347 -8.49 -39.21 13.80
CA GLY A 347 -7.42 -39.09 14.80
C GLY A 347 -7.60 -40.07 15.96
N GLN A 348 -6.89 -41.20 15.93
CA GLN A 348 -6.66 -41.96 17.17
C GLN A 348 -6.03 -41.02 18.21
N ALA A 349 -6.69 -40.93 19.37
CA ALA A 349 -6.22 -40.18 20.52
C ALA A 349 -4.80 -40.63 20.91
N HIS A 350 -3.83 -39.74 20.76
CA HIS A 350 -2.62 -39.75 21.57
C HIS A 350 -2.80 -38.72 22.69
N GLY A 351 -2.84 -39.23 23.92
CA GLY A 351 -3.21 -38.49 25.12
C GLY A 351 -2.24 -37.34 25.45
N VAL A 352 -2.85 -36.18 25.69
CA VAL A 352 -2.62 -35.20 26.76
C VAL A 352 -1.18 -34.93 27.24
N ALA A 353 -0.77 -33.67 27.12
CA ALA A 353 -0.08 -32.95 28.19
C ALA A 353 -0.60 -31.51 28.29
N VAL A 354 -1.46 -31.25 29.28
CA VAL A 354 -1.77 -29.89 29.75
C VAL A 354 -0.54 -29.38 30.48
N LEU A 355 0.16 -28.40 29.92
CA LEU A 355 1.27 -27.74 30.61
C LEU A 355 0.74 -26.50 31.33
N HIS A 356 0.47 -26.66 32.63
CA HIS A 356 0.51 -25.54 33.56
C HIS A 356 1.97 -25.07 33.70
N GLY A 357 2.26 -23.85 33.26
CA GLY A 357 3.53 -23.17 33.54
C GLY A 357 3.65 -22.79 35.03
N PRO A 358 4.86 -22.73 35.58
CA PRO A 358 5.09 -22.48 36.99
C PRO A 358 4.78 -21.02 37.34
N ARG A 359 4.15 -20.82 38.51
CA ARG A 359 4.14 -19.52 39.18
C ARG A 359 5.56 -19.20 39.62
N LEU A 360 6.11 -18.09 39.12
CA LEU A 360 6.96 -17.18 39.88
C LEU A 360 6.67 -15.75 39.43
#